data_AF-A0A829MAZ3-F1
#
_entry.id   AF-A0A829MAZ3-F1
#
_cell.length_a   1.000
_cell.length_b   1.000
_cell.length_c   1.000
_cell.angle_alpha   90.00
_cell.angle_beta   90.00
_cell.angle_gamma   90.00
#
_symmetry.space_group_name_H-M   'P 1'
#
loop_
_entity.id
_entity.type
_entity.pdbx_description
1 polymer ?
#
loop_
_entity_poly.entity_id
_entity_poly.type
_entity_poly.pdbx_seq_one_letter_code
_entity_poly.pdbx_strand_id
1 'polypeptide(L)'
;MTRRDALRYATAVSALAGLGVASLGTGAPTASAAAPTLIDFAMRQIPAEHIKAAGHAGVINYVSTSRPGSSMGAKPITRPYAQSLTAAGLVIVSNFQYGKPGGTAPSDFTRGFAGGVEDARTAWQLHTAAGGGQSAPIFFSVDDDIDRGTWNDVALQWFRGINSVLGVQRTGIYGASTPASGPLPMA
;
A
#
# COMPACT_ATOMS: atom_id res chain seq x y z
N MET A 1 43.89 12.93 -1.82
CA MET A 1 42.44 13.16 -2.04
C MET A 1 42.22 13.45 -3.50
N THR A 2 41.66 12.50 -4.23
CA THR A 2 41.41 12.58 -5.68
C THR A 2 39.96 12.99 -5.92
N ARG A 3 39.78 14.23 -6.38
CA ARG A 3 38.50 14.79 -6.82
C ARG A 3 38.66 15.17 -8.29
N ARG A 4 38.08 14.34 -9.15
CA ARG A 4 37.49 14.67 -10.46
C ARG A 4 37.83 16.08 -11.00
N ASP A 5 38.93 16.13 -11.75
CA ASP A 5 39.33 17.20 -12.67
C ASP A 5 38.55 17.14 -14.01
N ALA A 6 37.23 17.29 -13.97
CA ALA A 6 36.41 17.42 -15.18
C ALA A 6 35.04 17.98 -14.74
N LEU A 7 34.61 19.21 -15.03
CA LEU A 7 34.73 20.00 -16.24
C LEU A 7 35.04 21.46 -15.89
N ARG A 8 35.98 22.06 -16.63
CA ARG A 8 36.21 23.50 -16.66
C ARG A 8 35.22 24.19 -17.58
N TYR A 9 34.81 25.37 -17.12
CA TYR A 9 34.26 26.51 -17.84
C TYR A 9 34.92 26.81 -19.20
N ALA A 10 34.11 27.27 -20.17
CA ALA A 10 34.30 28.45 -21.04
C ALA A 10 33.22 28.36 -22.16
N THR A 11 32.56 29.41 -22.65
CA THR A 11 32.98 30.78 -22.95
C THR A 11 31.77 31.73 -22.98
N ALA A 12 31.98 32.95 -22.50
CA ALA A 12 31.20 34.12 -22.92
C ALA A 12 31.76 34.64 -24.25
N VAL A 13 30.89 35.01 -25.19
CA VAL A 13 31.23 35.90 -26.33
C VAL A 13 30.12 36.94 -26.48
N SER A 14 30.58 38.17 -26.67
CA SER A 14 29.89 39.45 -26.59
C SER A 14 28.77 39.69 -27.62
N ALA A 15 27.90 40.63 -27.25
CA ALA A 15 26.75 41.13 -28.00
C ALA A 15 27.09 41.82 -29.32
N LEU A 16 26.22 41.64 -30.33
CA LEU A 16 25.91 42.65 -31.34
C LEU A 16 24.39 42.68 -31.54
N ALA A 17 23.83 43.89 -31.53
CA ALA A 17 22.42 44.16 -31.62
C ALA A 17 21.80 43.67 -32.94
N GLY A 18 20.69 42.95 -32.83
CA GLY A 18 19.76 42.66 -33.92
C GLY A 18 18.36 42.57 -33.33
N LEU A 19 17.46 43.45 -33.77
CA LEU A 19 16.07 43.43 -33.37
C LEU A 19 15.40 42.11 -33.78
N GLY A 20 14.65 41.52 -32.86
CA GLY A 20 13.62 40.53 -33.17
C GLY A 20 13.93 39.14 -32.65
N VAL A 21 13.44 38.81 -31.45
CA VAL A 21 12.96 37.46 -31.16
C VAL A 21 11.76 37.58 -30.23
N ALA A 22 10.63 37.08 -30.71
CA ALA A 22 9.38 37.03 -29.97
C ALA A 22 9.60 36.37 -28.60
N SER A 23 9.08 36.99 -27.56
CA SER A 23 8.91 36.37 -26.24
C SER A 23 7.90 35.23 -26.37
N LEU A 24 8.38 34.04 -26.76
CA LEU A 24 7.64 32.80 -26.59
C LEU A 24 7.63 32.48 -25.09
N GLY A 25 6.71 33.12 -24.38
CA GLY A 25 6.23 32.66 -23.08
C GLY A 25 5.42 31.38 -23.25
N THR A 26 6.05 30.31 -23.75
CA THR A 26 5.51 28.96 -23.63
C THR A 26 6.14 28.38 -22.39
N GLY A 27 5.38 28.37 -21.29
CA GLY A 27 5.79 27.66 -20.07
C GLY A 27 6.27 26.27 -20.49
N ALA A 28 7.51 25.94 -20.13
CA ALA A 28 8.04 24.60 -20.37
C ALA A 28 7.02 23.59 -19.82
N PRO A 29 6.66 22.54 -20.56
CA PRO A 29 5.72 21.56 -20.08
C PRO A 29 6.24 21.03 -18.74
N THR A 30 5.44 21.19 -17.69
CA THR A 30 5.71 20.55 -16.41
C THR A 30 5.68 19.05 -16.66
N ALA A 31 6.86 18.43 -16.70
CA ALA A 31 6.97 16.98 -16.79
C ALA A 31 6.24 16.38 -15.59
N SER A 32 5.12 15.69 -15.84
CA SER A 32 4.38 14.94 -14.85
C SER A 32 4.77 13.47 -15.01
N ALA A 33 5.49 12.92 -14.03
CA ALA A 33 5.68 11.48 -13.95
C ALA A 33 4.38 10.85 -13.44
N ALA A 34 3.99 9.71 -14.03
CA ALA A 34 2.90 8.91 -13.48
C ALA A 34 3.20 8.57 -12.02
N ALA A 35 2.17 8.58 -11.16
CA ALA A 35 2.32 8.20 -9.76
C ALA A 35 2.88 6.77 -9.66
N PRO A 36 3.74 6.48 -8.67
CA PRO A 36 4.25 5.13 -8.47
C PRO A 36 3.09 4.15 -8.25
N THR A 37 3.20 2.96 -8.84
CA THR A 37 2.21 1.89 -8.69
C THR A 37 2.69 0.86 -7.68
N LEU A 38 1.74 0.33 -6.89
CA LEU A 38 1.92 -0.85 -6.05
C LEU A 38 0.96 -1.93 -6.55
N ILE A 39 1.36 -3.19 -6.44
CA ILE A 39 0.52 -4.33 -6.81
C ILE A 39 0.22 -5.22 -5.62
N ASP A 40 -0.98 -5.79 -5.55
CA ASP A 40 -1.32 -6.87 -4.64
C ASP A 40 -1.53 -8.19 -5.40
N PHE A 41 -1.22 -9.30 -4.73
CA PHE A 41 -1.41 -10.64 -5.26
C PHE A 41 -1.48 -11.65 -4.12
N ALA A 42 -2.37 -12.63 -4.26
CA ALA A 42 -2.58 -13.66 -3.24
C ALA A 42 -2.12 -15.06 -3.67
N MET A 43 -2.21 -15.38 -4.97
CA MET A 43 -2.07 -16.77 -5.42
C MET A 43 -0.65 -17.31 -5.36
N ARG A 44 0.35 -16.50 -5.75
CA ARG A 44 1.77 -16.88 -5.77
C ARG A 44 2.64 -15.64 -5.55
N GLN A 45 3.79 -15.82 -4.92
CA GLN A 45 4.80 -14.78 -4.83
C GLN A 45 5.37 -14.49 -6.23
N ILE A 46 5.57 -13.21 -6.53
CA ILE A 46 6.23 -12.75 -7.75
C ILE A 46 7.69 -12.41 -7.38
N PRO A 47 8.70 -12.91 -8.10
CA PRO A 47 10.09 -12.53 -7.84
C PRO A 47 10.29 -11.01 -7.87
N ALA A 48 11.10 -10.49 -6.94
CA ALA A 48 11.25 -9.04 -6.73
C ALA A 48 11.78 -8.32 -7.98
N GLU A 49 12.69 -8.96 -8.70
CA GLU A 49 13.25 -8.49 -9.96
C GLU A 49 12.19 -8.35 -11.06
N HIS A 50 11.18 -9.23 -11.09
CA HIS A 50 10.08 -9.14 -12.06
C HIS A 50 9.15 -7.97 -11.73
N ILE A 51 8.86 -7.74 -10.44
CA ILE A 51 8.06 -6.60 -9.98
C ILE A 51 8.76 -5.28 -10.35
N LYS A 52 10.08 -5.22 -10.13
CA LYS A 52 10.89 -4.05 -10.47
C LYS A 52 10.97 -3.81 -11.98
N ALA A 53 11.19 -4.88 -12.76
CA ALA A 53 11.24 -4.81 -14.22
C ALA A 53 9.91 -4.39 -14.84
N ALA A 54 8.78 -4.74 -14.22
CA ALA A 54 7.45 -4.29 -14.60
C ALA A 54 7.19 -2.80 -14.28
N GLY A 55 8.12 -2.11 -13.61
CA GLY A 55 8.02 -0.68 -13.32
C GLY A 55 7.23 -0.33 -12.06
N HIS A 56 6.88 -1.32 -11.23
CA HIS A 56 6.20 -1.06 -9.96
C HIS A 56 7.17 -0.56 -8.88
N ALA A 57 6.67 0.29 -7.99
CA ALA A 57 7.43 0.81 -6.86
C ALA A 57 7.43 -0.13 -5.64
N GLY A 58 6.53 -1.13 -5.63
CA GLY A 58 6.39 -2.02 -4.50
C GLY A 58 5.14 -2.89 -4.55
N VAL A 59 4.81 -3.47 -3.41
CA VAL A 59 3.69 -4.40 -3.23
C VAL A 59 2.83 -4.03 -2.03
N ILE A 60 1.56 -4.40 -2.11
CA ILE A 60 0.66 -4.54 -0.97
C ILE A 60 0.50 -6.04 -0.75
N ASN A 61 1.02 -6.57 0.37
CA ASN A 61 1.06 -8.02 0.59
C ASN A 61 0.49 -8.41 1.95
N TYR A 62 0.04 -9.66 2.05
CA TYR A 62 -0.93 -10.07 3.04
C TYR A 62 -0.28 -10.56 4.34
N VAL A 63 -0.67 -9.98 5.45
CA VAL A 63 -0.37 -10.45 6.82
C VAL A 63 -1.55 -11.26 7.37
N SER A 64 -2.08 -12.16 6.53
CA SER A 64 -3.13 -13.12 6.86
C SER A 64 -2.80 -14.47 6.21
N THR A 65 -3.37 -15.56 6.73
CA THR A 65 -3.19 -16.91 6.18
C THR A 65 -4.21 -17.19 5.07
N SER A 66 -4.03 -18.31 4.36
CA SER A 66 -5.09 -18.87 3.53
C SER A 66 -6.27 -19.32 4.40
N ARG A 67 -7.49 -19.01 3.98
CA ARG A 67 -8.72 -19.54 4.60
C ARG A 67 -8.92 -21.03 4.24
N PRO A 68 -9.74 -21.79 4.99
CA PRO A 68 -9.97 -23.21 4.76
C PRO A 68 -10.39 -23.50 3.31
N GLY A 69 -9.89 -24.58 2.72
CA GLY A 69 -10.22 -24.93 1.33
C GLY A 69 -9.64 -23.99 0.26
N SER A 70 -8.75 -23.06 0.62
CA SER A 70 -7.99 -22.24 -0.33
C SER A 70 -6.48 -22.46 -0.17
N SER A 71 -5.72 -22.22 -1.23
CA SER A 71 -4.26 -22.26 -1.23
C SER A 71 -3.71 -21.01 -1.92
N MET A 72 -3.41 -19.99 -1.13
CA MET A 72 -2.91 -18.69 -1.58
C MET A 72 -1.43 -18.58 -1.22
N GLY A 73 -0.55 -18.91 -2.17
CA GLY A 73 0.90 -19.01 -1.96
C GLY A 73 1.62 -17.70 -1.63
N ALA A 74 0.94 -16.55 -1.67
CA ALA A 74 1.45 -15.27 -1.19
C ALA A 74 0.84 -14.83 0.15
N LYS A 75 0.09 -15.72 0.84
CA LYS A 75 -0.53 -15.48 2.15
C LYS A 75 -0.06 -16.49 3.20
N PRO A 76 0.65 -16.08 4.28
CA PRO A 76 1.15 -14.72 4.55
C PRO A 76 2.44 -14.39 3.80
N ILE A 77 2.80 -13.11 3.76
CA ILE A 77 4.16 -12.67 3.45
C ILE A 77 5.15 -13.31 4.44
N THR A 78 6.32 -13.72 3.96
CA THR A 78 7.39 -14.31 4.78
C THR A 78 8.58 -13.35 4.89
N ARG A 79 9.38 -13.50 5.94
CA ARG A 79 10.59 -12.70 6.12
C ARG A 79 11.59 -12.79 4.95
N PRO A 80 11.91 -13.99 4.41
CA PRO A 80 12.79 -14.06 3.25
C PRO A 80 12.25 -13.31 2.03
N TYR A 81 10.94 -13.35 1.80
CA TYR A 81 10.31 -12.63 0.69
C TYR A 81 10.30 -11.12 0.92
N ALA A 82 9.98 -10.65 2.12
CA ALA A 82 10.06 -9.23 2.47
C ALA A 82 11.50 -8.69 2.30
N GLN A 83 12.51 -9.48 2.67
CA GLN A 83 13.91 -9.14 2.49
C GLN A 83 14.30 -9.05 1.00
N SER A 84 13.82 -9.97 0.15
CA SER A 84 14.12 -9.90 -1.29
C SER A 84 13.47 -8.68 -1.96
N LEU A 85 12.24 -8.35 -1.59
CA LEU A 85 11.56 -7.13 -2.04
C LEU A 85 12.34 -5.87 -1.63
N THR A 86 12.72 -5.78 -0.36
CA THR A 86 13.47 -4.63 0.17
C THR A 86 14.84 -4.50 -0.49
N ALA A 87 15.55 -5.60 -0.72
CA ALA A 87 16.84 -5.62 -1.39
C ALA A 87 16.76 -5.14 -2.86
N ALA A 88 15.62 -5.38 -3.53
CA ALA A 88 15.33 -4.83 -4.86
C ALA A 88 14.89 -3.35 -4.84
N GLY A 89 14.84 -2.72 -3.67
CA GLY A 89 14.38 -1.34 -3.50
C GLY A 89 12.88 -1.15 -3.68
N LEU A 90 12.08 -2.19 -3.40
CA LEU A 90 10.62 -2.16 -3.46
C LEU A 90 10.01 -1.83 -2.10
N VAL A 91 8.97 -0.99 -2.10
CA VAL A 91 8.16 -0.69 -0.92
C VAL A 91 7.24 -1.89 -0.59
N ILE A 92 6.97 -2.11 0.69
CA ILE A 92 6.04 -3.14 1.16
C ILE A 92 4.99 -2.48 2.04
N VAL A 93 3.72 -2.66 1.69
CA VAL A 93 2.57 -2.26 2.51
C VAL A 93 1.88 -3.52 3.02
N SER A 94 1.53 -3.55 4.30
CA SER A 94 0.83 -4.69 4.91
C SER A 94 -0.68 -4.57 4.73
N ASN A 95 -1.31 -5.64 4.27
CA ASN A 95 -2.78 -5.76 4.18
C ASN A 95 -3.28 -7.01 4.90
N PHE A 96 -4.45 -6.95 5.52
CA PHE A 96 -5.12 -8.07 6.17
C PHE A 96 -6.44 -8.35 5.47
N GLN A 97 -6.58 -9.59 5.00
CA GLN A 97 -7.84 -10.16 4.54
C GLN A 97 -7.75 -11.68 4.65
N TYR A 98 -8.56 -12.27 5.52
CA TYR A 98 -8.65 -13.72 5.69
C TYR A 98 -9.93 -14.25 5.02
N GLY A 99 -11.07 -13.73 5.46
CA GLY A 99 -12.40 -14.03 4.96
C GLY A 99 -12.68 -13.52 3.55
N LYS A 100 -13.76 -14.03 2.94
CA LYS A 100 -14.30 -13.52 1.68
C LYS A 100 -15.81 -13.81 1.59
N PRO A 101 -16.63 -12.92 0.99
CA PRO A 101 -18.04 -13.20 0.71
C PRO A 101 -18.23 -14.50 -0.04
N GLY A 102 -19.19 -15.31 0.40
CA GLY A 102 -19.50 -16.61 -0.21
C GLY A 102 -18.36 -17.64 -0.13
N GLY A 103 -17.30 -17.36 0.63
CA GLY A 103 -16.20 -18.28 0.88
C GLY A 103 -16.48 -19.24 2.03
N THR A 104 -15.51 -20.10 2.30
CA THR A 104 -15.47 -21.01 3.47
C THR A 104 -15.26 -20.30 4.80
N ALA A 105 -14.82 -19.04 4.76
CA ALA A 105 -14.76 -18.14 5.90
C ALA A 105 -15.47 -16.84 5.48
N PRO A 106 -16.46 -16.35 6.25
CA PRO A 106 -17.18 -15.12 5.93
C PRO A 106 -16.25 -13.92 6.03
N SER A 107 -16.68 -12.77 5.51
CA SER A 107 -15.94 -11.52 5.55
C SER A 107 -15.56 -11.11 6.97
N ASP A 108 -14.32 -10.67 7.15
CA ASP A 108 -13.70 -10.54 8.48
C ASP A 108 -14.48 -9.61 9.41
N PHE A 109 -14.97 -8.49 8.88
CA PHE A 109 -15.72 -7.49 9.64
C PHE A 109 -17.00 -8.02 10.30
N THR A 110 -17.58 -9.10 9.76
CA THR A 110 -18.84 -9.69 10.28
C THR A 110 -18.69 -10.24 11.70
N ARG A 111 -17.45 -10.46 12.17
CA ARG A 111 -17.15 -10.89 13.55
C ARG A 111 -17.14 -9.75 14.58
N GLY A 112 -17.39 -8.51 14.15
CA GLY A 112 -17.51 -7.35 15.02
C GLY A 112 -16.27 -7.12 15.90
N PHE A 113 -16.47 -6.53 17.09
CA PHE A 113 -15.36 -6.11 17.96
C PHE A 113 -14.40 -7.24 18.34
N ALA A 114 -14.93 -8.38 18.80
CA ALA A 114 -14.09 -9.51 19.21
C ALA A 114 -13.25 -10.05 18.05
N GLY A 115 -13.85 -10.18 16.87
CA GLY A 115 -13.11 -10.55 15.66
C GLY A 115 -12.02 -9.55 15.30
N GLY A 116 -12.29 -8.26 15.47
CA GLY A 116 -11.31 -7.21 15.20
C GLY A 116 -10.08 -7.28 16.11
N VAL A 117 -10.28 -7.63 17.39
CA VAL A 117 -9.18 -7.87 18.33
C VAL A 117 -8.33 -9.07 17.90
N GLU A 118 -8.98 -10.18 17.53
CA GLU A 118 -8.30 -11.39 17.06
C GLU A 118 -7.49 -11.12 15.79
N ASP A 119 -8.11 -10.48 14.81
CA ASP A 119 -7.47 -10.17 13.53
C ASP A 119 -6.30 -9.23 13.68
N ALA A 120 -6.43 -8.20 14.51
CA ALA A 120 -5.34 -7.29 14.79
C ALA A 120 -4.14 -7.99 15.44
N ARG A 121 -4.38 -8.93 16.36
CA ARG A 121 -3.31 -9.73 16.97
C ARG A 121 -2.62 -10.63 15.95
N THR A 122 -3.40 -11.33 15.12
CA THR A 122 -2.86 -12.18 14.05
C THR A 122 -2.08 -11.36 13.02
N ALA A 123 -2.64 -10.25 12.56
CA ALA A 123 -2.02 -9.34 11.62
C ALA A 123 -0.69 -8.80 12.16
N TRP A 124 -0.67 -8.37 13.43
CA TRP A 124 0.53 -7.85 14.09
C TRP A 124 1.63 -8.90 14.22
N GLN A 125 1.25 -10.13 14.61
CA GLN A 125 2.17 -11.25 14.71
C GLN A 125 2.82 -11.54 13.36
N LEU A 126 2.03 -11.63 12.29
CA LEU A 126 2.51 -11.91 10.94
C LEU A 126 3.33 -10.77 10.35
N HIS A 127 2.89 -9.52 10.55
CA HIS A 127 3.61 -8.31 10.17
C HIS A 127 5.01 -8.28 10.81
N THR A 128 5.08 -8.50 12.12
CA THR A 128 6.35 -8.50 12.87
C THR A 128 7.22 -9.69 12.46
N ALA A 129 6.64 -10.87 12.25
CA ALA A 129 7.37 -12.06 11.80
C ALA A 129 8.02 -11.86 10.42
N ALA A 130 7.36 -11.12 9.52
CA ALA A 130 7.90 -10.74 8.21
C ALA A 130 8.97 -9.63 8.28
N GLY A 131 9.18 -9.02 9.45
CA GLY A 131 10.13 -7.92 9.65
C GLY A 131 9.53 -6.53 9.44
N GLY A 132 8.21 -6.39 9.50
CA GLY A 132 7.51 -5.11 9.41
C GLY A 132 7.89 -4.15 10.55
N GLY A 133 7.99 -2.86 10.21
CA GLY A 133 8.39 -1.82 11.16
C GLY A 133 7.28 -1.46 12.14
N GLN A 134 7.63 -1.17 13.39
CA GLN A 134 6.64 -0.95 14.46
C GLN A 134 5.73 0.28 14.26
N SER A 135 6.13 1.22 13.40
CA SER A 135 5.34 2.40 13.03
C SER A 135 4.54 2.23 11.74
N ALA A 136 4.72 1.12 11.01
CA ALA A 136 4.03 0.91 9.75
C ALA A 136 2.55 0.54 9.99
N PRO A 137 1.61 1.12 9.23
CA PRO A 137 0.21 0.73 9.31
C PRO A 137 -0.04 -0.63 8.65
N ILE A 138 -1.10 -1.29 9.10
CA ILE A 138 -1.70 -2.46 8.45
C ILE A 138 -3.06 -2.04 7.94
N PHE A 139 -3.31 -2.24 6.64
CA PHE A 139 -4.62 -2.02 6.04
C PHE A 139 -5.51 -3.24 6.28
N PHE A 140 -6.74 -3.04 6.72
CA PHE A 140 -7.72 -4.12 6.91
C PHE A 140 -8.81 -3.99 5.85
N SER A 141 -9.07 -5.09 5.15
CA SER A 141 -9.96 -5.10 3.98
C SER A 141 -11.43 -5.36 4.36
N VAL A 142 -12.31 -4.45 3.97
CA VAL A 142 -13.74 -4.68 3.78
C VAL A 142 -13.96 -4.94 2.29
N ASP A 143 -13.89 -6.21 1.88
CA ASP A 143 -13.98 -6.68 0.49
C ASP A 143 -15.41 -7.13 0.12
N ASP A 144 -16.38 -6.32 0.56
CA ASP A 144 -17.81 -6.52 0.38
C ASP A 144 -18.45 -5.20 -0.05
N ASP A 145 -19.49 -5.28 -0.88
CA ASP A 145 -20.37 -4.15 -1.12
C ASP A 145 -21.37 -4.04 0.05
N ILE A 146 -21.09 -3.15 1.01
CA ILE A 146 -21.91 -2.96 2.20
C ILE A 146 -22.56 -1.58 2.25
N ASP A 147 -23.78 -1.54 2.77
CA ASP A 147 -24.48 -0.28 2.99
C ASP A 147 -23.99 0.45 4.25
N ARG A 148 -24.50 1.67 4.43
CA ARG A 148 -24.15 2.51 5.58
C ARG A 148 -24.58 1.89 6.92
N GLY A 149 -25.69 1.15 6.95
CA GLY A 149 -26.17 0.48 8.15
C GLY A 149 -25.16 -0.58 8.61
N THR A 150 -24.79 -1.47 7.70
CA THR A 150 -23.78 -2.52 7.91
C THR A 150 -22.43 -1.92 8.30
N TRP A 151 -22.03 -0.81 7.68
CA TRP A 151 -20.82 -0.10 8.07
C TRP A 151 -20.87 0.36 9.53
N ASN A 152 -21.92 1.07 9.92
CA ASN A 152 -22.04 1.67 11.26
C ASN A 152 -22.24 0.63 12.36
N ASP A 153 -23.04 -0.40 12.08
CA ASP A 153 -23.48 -1.36 13.10
C ASP A 153 -22.48 -2.51 13.27
N VAL A 154 -21.78 -2.91 12.21
CA VAL A 154 -20.93 -4.10 12.20
C VAL A 154 -19.46 -3.74 11.92
N ALA A 155 -19.16 -3.16 10.76
CA ALA A 155 -17.77 -2.92 10.35
C ALA A 155 -17.04 -1.96 11.30
N LEU A 156 -17.72 -0.91 11.76
CA LEU A 156 -17.17 0.03 12.73
C LEU A 156 -16.81 -0.65 14.06
N GLN A 157 -17.58 -1.65 14.51
CA GLN A 157 -17.24 -2.39 15.73
C GLN A 157 -15.98 -3.23 15.53
N TRP A 158 -15.82 -3.84 14.35
CA TRP A 158 -14.60 -4.56 13.99
C TRP A 158 -13.37 -3.65 14.00
N PHE A 159 -13.45 -2.46 13.39
CA PHE A 159 -12.37 -1.47 13.44
C PHE A 159 -12.08 -0.95 14.85
N ARG A 160 -13.09 -0.79 15.71
CA ARG A 160 -12.87 -0.48 17.13
C ARG A 160 -12.10 -1.58 17.84
N GLY A 161 -12.40 -2.84 17.55
CA GLY A 161 -11.64 -4.00 18.03
C GLY A 161 -10.18 -3.93 17.57
N ILE A 162 -9.94 -3.68 16.29
CA ILE A 162 -8.59 -3.53 15.71
C ILE A 162 -7.82 -2.39 16.40
N ASN A 163 -8.45 -1.23 16.54
CA ASN A 163 -7.86 -0.05 17.16
C ASN A 163 -7.54 -0.25 18.64
N SER A 164 -8.26 -1.11 19.36
CA SER A 164 -7.92 -1.45 20.75
C SER A 164 -6.57 -2.19 20.87
N VAL A 165 -6.08 -2.80 19.80
CA VAL A 165 -4.79 -3.52 19.75
C VAL A 165 -3.71 -2.68 19.07
N LEU A 166 -4.00 -2.12 17.89
CA LEU A 166 -3.01 -1.41 17.07
C LEU A 166 -3.02 0.10 17.26
N GLY A 167 -4.10 0.67 17.79
CA GLY A 167 -4.32 2.12 17.78
C GLY A 167 -4.58 2.67 16.37
N VAL A 168 -5.28 3.81 16.31
CA VAL A 168 -5.71 4.43 15.04
C VAL A 168 -4.56 4.78 14.10
N GLN A 169 -3.37 5.07 14.65
CA GLN A 169 -2.19 5.46 13.87
C GLN A 169 -1.61 4.31 13.03
N ARG A 170 -1.96 3.06 13.34
CA ARG A 170 -1.48 1.87 12.62
C ARG A 170 -2.59 1.11 11.89
N THR A 171 -3.81 1.65 11.88
CA THR A 171 -4.96 1.02 11.24
C THR A 171 -5.30 1.73 9.94
N GLY A 172 -5.05 1.06 8.82
CA GLY A 172 -5.54 1.47 7.52
C GLY A 172 -6.85 0.76 7.17
N ILE A 173 -7.63 1.35 6.27
CA ILE A 173 -8.89 0.78 5.74
C ILE A 173 -8.71 0.56 4.25
N TYR A 174 -9.00 -0.66 3.77
CA TYR A 174 -9.25 -0.93 2.36
C TYR A 174 -10.74 -1.25 2.19
N GLY A 175 -11.43 -0.54 1.30
CA GLY A 175 -12.85 -0.74 1.05
C GLY A 175 -13.42 0.33 0.13
N ALA A 176 -14.64 0.12 -0.37
CA ALA A 176 -15.30 1.09 -1.23
C ALA A 176 -15.56 2.42 -0.51
N SER A 177 -15.31 3.54 -1.20
CA SER A 177 -15.49 4.90 -0.66
C SER A 177 -16.95 5.39 -0.66
N THR A 178 -17.88 4.56 -1.14
CA THR A 178 -19.31 4.85 -1.20
C THR A 178 -20.09 3.83 -0.38
N PRO A 179 -20.53 4.17 0.85
CA PRO A 179 -21.90 3.84 1.19
C PRO A 179 -22.77 4.62 0.20
N ALA A 180 -23.92 4.10 -0.23
CA ALA A 180 -24.91 4.90 -0.94
C ALA A 180 -25.05 6.29 -0.23
N SER A 181 -24.57 7.35 -0.88
CA SER A 181 -24.62 8.77 -0.51
C SER A 181 -23.97 9.24 0.82
N GLY A 182 -22.64 9.47 0.86
CA GLY A 182 -22.00 10.44 1.77
C GLY A 182 -20.64 10.02 2.36
N PRO A 183 -19.81 10.99 2.84
CA PRO A 183 -18.45 10.72 3.31
C PRO A 183 -18.42 9.75 4.51
N LEU A 184 -17.39 8.89 4.54
CA LEU A 184 -17.14 7.99 5.66
C LEU A 184 -16.92 8.81 6.94
N PRO A 185 -17.58 8.45 8.06
CA PRO A 185 -17.29 9.09 9.34
C PRO A 185 -15.83 8.80 9.70
N MET A 186 -15.09 9.86 10.02
CA MET A 186 -13.74 9.76 10.57
C MET A 186 -13.82 8.99 11.89
N ALA A 187 -13.02 7.93 12.01
CA ALA A 187 -12.88 7.11 13.20
C ALA A 187 -12.23 7.87 14.37
#